data_AF-A0A6C0JJU6-F1
#
_entry.id   AF-A0A6C0JJU6-F1
#
_cell.length_a   1.000
_cell.length_b   1.000
_cell.length_c   1.000
_cell.angle_alpha   90.00
_cell.angle_beta   90.00
_cell.angle_gamma   90.00
#
_symmetry.space_group_name_H-M   'P 1'
#
loop_
_entity.id
_entity.type
_entity.pdbx_description
1 polymer ?
#
loop_
_entity_poly.entity_id
_entity_poly.type
_entity_poly.pdbx_seq_one_letter_code
_entity_poly.pdbx_strand_id
1 'polypeptide(L)'
;MTNVVIRTKQRSIFKHTVSNKFNKYVSALHPNQIQFGYDIRNLFLDRTVHTVLAAALTQSGKTGSMLAAIHSCMIHPSLAIPINNVFVITGHSSNEWVSQTKERFPTRLADNIIHRNSLKRFISRIKGMSNLLIFIDETQIASLKGQSIHNAFRDAGISEIDLYMRDIKMVLVSATPNSCIKRFIPPRVGYAISFMNPGIGYTSIFDLLRLNRVFQYKDICGYNLKTGKINPDALSNVLELKPLLGTIPKFHIIRTHHSFLQDITVNHFKTAFPLSSFILNPTDFDFLINPPSVHSFIFIKERLRCATTIHKDHLGILYERFSKRVSHSAIIQGLAGRITGYYSSSPVVFSNIHSILYYRSIWNDSFSSYHDSKSSWDF
;
A
#
# COMPACT_ATOMS: atom_id res chain seq x y z
N MET A 1 -43.32 -23.58 14.52
CA MET A 1 -42.84 -22.26 15.03
C MET A 1 -41.57 -22.36 15.89
N THR A 2 -41.36 -23.46 16.62
CA THR A 2 -40.20 -23.73 17.50
C THR A 2 -38.84 -23.76 16.78
N ASN A 3 -38.74 -24.34 15.58
CA ASN A 3 -37.47 -24.39 14.81
C ASN A 3 -37.01 -23.04 14.22
N VAL A 4 -37.93 -22.11 13.99
CA VAL A 4 -37.60 -20.76 13.53
C VAL A 4 -37.02 -19.94 14.69
N VAL A 5 -37.63 -20.01 15.87
CA VAL A 5 -37.19 -19.29 17.08
C VAL A 5 -35.81 -19.76 17.56
N ILE A 6 -35.49 -21.05 17.44
CA ILE A 6 -34.16 -21.60 17.80
C ILE A 6 -33.08 -21.11 16.82
N ARG A 7 -33.36 -21.02 15.51
CA ARG A 7 -32.45 -20.44 14.51
C ARG A 7 -32.22 -18.94 14.72
N THR A 8 -33.23 -18.19 15.15
CA THR A 8 -33.10 -16.74 15.45
C THR A 8 -32.31 -16.50 16.73
N LYS A 9 -32.51 -17.31 17.78
CA LYS A 9 -31.72 -17.24 19.03
C LYS A 9 -30.25 -17.60 18.81
N GLN A 10 -29.94 -18.67 18.07
CA GLN A 10 -28.56 -19.04 17.75
C GLN A 10 -27.85 -17.97 16.89
N ARG A 11 -28.54 -17.33 15.93
CA ARG A 11 -27.99 -16.18 15.17
C ARG A 11 -27.73 -14.96 16.05
N SER A 12 -28.55 -14.69 17.07
CA SER A 12 -28.35 -13.55 17.99
C SER A 12 -27.17 -13.76 18.96
N ILE A 13 -26.99 -14.99 19.46
CA ILE A 13 -25.90 -15.35 20.39
C ILE A 13 -24.55 -15.39 19.65
N PHE A 14 -24.53 -15.89 18.40
CA PHE A 14 -23.32 -15.86 17.56
C PHE A 14 -22.94 -14.42 17.14
N LYS A 15 -23.93 -13.54 16.90
CA LYS A 15 -23.72 -12.10 16.65
C LYS A 15 -23.05 -11.40 17.84
N HIS A 16 -23.48 -11.66 19.07
CA HIS A 16 -22.94 -10.99 20.26
C HIS A 16 -21.50 -11.39 20.61
N THR A 17 -21.15 -12.67 20.52
CA THR A 17 -19.82 -13.14 20.94
C THR A 17 -18.72 -12.91 19.89
N VAL A 18 -19.08 -12.90 18.60
CA VAL A 18 -18.13 -12.57 17.50
C VAL A 18 -17.92 -11.06 17.38
N SER A 19 -18.97 -10.25 17.61
CA SER A 19 -18.87 -8.78 17.59
C SER A 19 -17.92 -8.25 18.66
N ASN A 20 -18.03 -8.70 19.91
CA ASN A 20 -17.25 -8.11 21.02
C ASN A 20 -15.72 -8.27 20.86
N LYS A 21 -15.23 -9.37 20.27
CA LYS A 21 -13.79 -9.56 20.02
C LYS A 21 -13.28 -8.85 18.77
N PHE A 22 -14.14 -8.53 17.79
CA PHE A 22 -13.78 -7.74 16.62
C PHE A 22 -13.83 -6.23 16.94
N ASN A 23 -14.76 -5.81 17.80
CA ASN A 23 -14.96 -4.41 18.19
C ASN A 23 -13.69 -3.72 18.68
N LYS A 24 -12.82 -4.43 19.42
CA LYS A 24 -11.54 -3.86 19.90
C LYS A 24 -10.61 -3.40 18.76
N TYR A 25 -10.67 -4.06 17.61
CA TYR A 25 -9.84 -3.72 16.44
C TYR A 25 -10.40 -2.49 15.73
N VAL A 26 -11.73 -2.33 15.75
CA VAL A 26 -12.42 -1.21 15.10
C VAL A 26 -12.41 0.04 15.98
N SER A 27 -12.48 -0.11 17.31
CA SER A 27 -12.43 1.01 18.26
C SER A 27 -11.10 1.74 18.26
N ALA A 28 -10.03 1.09 17.81
CA ALA A 28 -8.70 1.70 17.66
C ALA A 28 -8.51 2.43 16.30
N LEU A 29 -9.50 2.37 15.40
CA LEU A 29 -9.38 2.98 14.07
C LEU A 29 -9.72 4.46 14.10
N HIS A 30 -9.10 5.21 13.20
CA HIS A 30 -9.40 6.62 13.00
C HIS A 30 -10.75 6.81 12.28
N PRO A 31 -11.46 7.94 12.51
CA PRO A 31 -12.78 8.19 11.93
C PRO A 31 -12.84 8.05 10.40
N ASN A 32 -11.81 8.52 9.68
CA ASN A 32 -11.73 8.43 8.23
C ASN A 32 -11.61 6.98 7.74
N GLN A 33 -10.99 6.09 8.52
CA GLN A 33 -10.89 4.66 8.19
C GLN A 33 -12.24 3.97 8.37
N ILE A 34 -12.95 4.30 9.45
CA ILE A 34 -14.30 3.80 9.73
C ILE A 34 -15.26 4.24 8.62
N GLN A 35 -15.27 5.54 8.30
CA GLN A 35 -16.12 6.10 7.26
C GLN A 35 -15.85 5.44 5.90
N PHE A 36 -14.59 5.32 5.49
CA PHE A 36 -14.26 4.68 4.22
C PHE A 36 -14.68 3.21 4.18
N GLY A 37 -14.59 2.50 5.31
CA GLY A 37 -15.12 1.15 5.43
C GLY A 37 -16.64 1.08 5.25
N TYR A 38 -17.38 2.05 5.77
CA TYR A 38 -18.83 2.17 5.56
C TYR A 38 -19.19 2.52 4.13
N ASP A 39 -18.43 3.41 3.48
CA ASP A 39 -18.65 3.78 2.08
C ASP A 39 -18.52 2.55 1.17
N ILE A 40 -17.46 1.75 1.36
CA ILE A 40 -17.27 0.47 0.64
C ILE A 40 -18.46 -0.48 0.89
N ARG A 41 -18.87 -0.64 2.15
CA ARG A 41 -20.00 -1.52 2.51
C ARG A 41 -21.31 -1.06 1.88
N ASN A 42 -21.56 0.25 1.85
CA ASN A 42 -22.79 0.82 1.31
C ASN A 42 -22.92 0.55 -0.20
N LEU A 43 -21.80 0.55 -0.94
CA LEU A 43 -21.80 0.18 -2.36
C LEU A 43 -22.30 -1.26 -2.59
N PHE A 44 -22.01 -2.18 -1.68
CA PHE A 44 -22.50 -3.57 -1.77
C PHE A 44 -23.96 -3.77 -1.34
N LEU A 45 -24.64 -2.71 -0.87
CA LEU A 45 -26.09 -2.81 -0.61
C LEU A 45 -26.88 -2.85 -1.93
N ASP A 46 -26.34 -2.25 -2.98
CA ASP A 46 -26.72 -2.59 -4.34
C ASP A 46 -26.18 -3.99 -4.67
N ARG A 47 -27.09 -4.96 -4.80
CA ARG A 47 -26.76 -6.37 -5.06
C ARG A 47 -26.20 -6.62 -6.46
N THR A 48 -26.31 -5.66 -7.37
CA THR A 48 -25.65 -5.76 -8.67
C THR A 48 -24.15 -5.53 -8.53
N VAL A 49 -23.70 -4.74 -7.55
CA VAL A 49 -22.28 -4.44 -7.31
C VAL A 49 -21.58 -5.62 -6.65
N HIS A 50 -20.59 -6.19 -7.33
CA HIS A 50 -19.74 -7.26 -6.80
C HIS A 50 -18.28 -6.84 -6.66
N THR A 51 -17.83 -5.79 -7.35
CA THR A 51 -16.44 -5.33 -7.29
C THR A 51 -16.35 -3.83 -6.98
N VAL A 52 -15.62 -3.48 -5.92
CA VAL A 52 -15.33 -2.10 -5.53
C VAL A 52 -13.83 -1.82 -5.66
N LEU A 53 -13.45 -0.78 -6.38
CA LEU A 53 -12.10 -0.21 -6.31
C LEU A 53 -12.02 0.79 -5.17
N ALA A 54 -11.32 0.43 -4.11
CA ALA A 54 -11.03 1.28 -2.96
C ALA A 54 -9.68 2.00 -3.16
N ALA A 55 -9.75 3.21 -3.70
CA ALA A 55 -8.59 4.05 -3.99
C ALA A 55 -8.26 4.97 -2.80
N ALA A 56 -7.02 4.94 -2.32
CA ALA A 56 -6.61 5.73 -1.17
C ALA A 56 -5.10 6.03 -1.19
N LEU A 57 -4.74 7.29 -0.91
CA LEU A 57 -3.35 7.77 -0.89
C LEU A 57 -2.43 6.89 0.00
N THR A 58 -1.13 6.94 -0.26
CA THR A 58 -0.13 6.19 0.52
C THR A 58 -0.22 6.56 1.99
N GLN A 59 -0.18 5.57 2.89
CA GLN A 59 -0.24 5.78 4.35
C GLN A 59 -1.47 6.53 4.90
N SER A 60 -2.56 6.65 4.15
CA SER A 60 -3.78 7.31 4.64
C SER A 60 -4.59 6.48 5.64
N GLY A 61 -4.33 5.16 5.74
CA GLY A 61 -5.04 4.25 6.64
C GLY A 61 -5.74 3.05 5.98
N LYS A 62 -5.44 2.72 4.72
CA LYS A 62 -6.05 1.61 3.95
C LYS A 62 -6.29 0.32 4.73
N THR A 63 -5.25 -0.17 5.43
CA THR A 63 -5.34 -1.42 6.19
C THR A 63 -6.39 -1.37 7.30
N GLY A 64 -6.49 -0.24 8.00
CA GLY A 64 -7.55 -0.01 8.98
C GLY A 64 -8.93 0.09 8.34
N SER A 65 -9.04 0.74 7.17
CA SER A 65 -10.30 0.81 6.43
C SER A 65 -10.79 -0.56 5.94
N MET A 66 -9.88 -1.49 5.60
CA MET A 66 -10.25 -2.88 5.31
C MET A 66 -10.92 -3.54 6.53
N LEU A 67 -10.36 -3.36 7.73
CA LEU A 67 -10.97 -3.87 8.97
C LEU A 67 -12.35 -3.27 9.23
N ALA A 68 -12.51 -1.96 9.03
CA ALA A 68 -13.80 -1.29 9.15
C ALA A 68 -14.84 -1.83 8.14
N ALA A 69 -14.43 -2.01 6.88
CA ALA A 69 -15.28 -2.59 5.84
C ALA A 69 -15.69 -4.02 6.19
N ILE A 70 -14.74 -4.88 6.59
CA ILE A 70 -15.01 -6.26 7.03
C ILE A 70 -16.03 -6.25 8.17
N HIS A 71 -15.77 -5.49 9.23
CA HIS A 71 -16.65 -5.42 10.38
C HIS A 71 -18.06 -4.98 10.00
N SER A 72 -18.17 -3.90 9.21
CA SER A 72 -19.47 -3.38 8.79
C SER A 72 -20.24 -4.36 7.91
N CYS A 73 -19.57 -5.08 7.00
CA CYS A 73 -20.18 -6.13 6.20
C CYS A 73 -20.61 -7.35 7.03
N MET A 74 -19.88 -7.68 8.11
CA MET A 74 -20.25 -8.77 9.02
C MET A 74 -21.50 -8.45 9.83
N ILE A 75 -21.62 -7.22 10.34
CA ILE A 75 -22.73 -6.84 11.23
C ILE A 75 -23.99 -6.40 10.47
N HIS A 76 -23.85 -5.91 9.24
CA HIS A 76 -24.98 -5.41 8.47
C HIS A 76 -25.95 -6.55 8.10
N PRO A 77 -27.25 -6.47 8.46
CA PRO A 77 -28.20 -7.57 8.30
C PRO A 77 -28.33 -8.08 6.86
N SER A 78 -28.27 -7.18 5.87
CA SER A 78 -28.36 -7.58 4.45
C SER A 78 -27.14 -8.35 3.99
N LEU A 79 -25.94 -8.05 4.51
CA LEU A 79 -24.71 -8.68 4.03
C LEU A 79 -24.34 -9.90 4.88
N ALA A 80 -24.32 -9.72 6.20
CA ALA A 80 -24.14 -10.75 7.21
C ALA A 80 -23.00 -11.73 6.87
N ILE A 81 -21.87 -11.20 6.39
CA ILE A 81 -20.76 -12.01 5.87
C ILE A 81 -20.11 -12.77 7.02
N PRO A 82 -20.02 -14.12 6.97
CA PRO A 82 -19.31 -14.87 7.99
C PRO A 82 -17.81 -14.53 8.00
N ILE A 83 -17.20 -14.43 9.18
CA ILE A 83 -15.75 -14.12 9.28
C ILE A 83 -14.88 -15.13 8.52
N ASN A 84 -15.28 -16.42 8.47
CA ASN A 84 -14.55 -17.46 7.74
C ASN A 84 -14.62 -17.29 6.22
N ASN A 85 -15.54 -16.47 5.72
CA ASN A 85 -15.74 -16.15 4.31
C ASN A 85 -15.02 -14.85 3.89
N VAL A 86 -14.23 -14.26 4.78
CA VAL A 86 -13.47 -13.03 4.51
C VAL A 86 -12.02 -13.39 4.20
N PHE A 87 -11.50 -12.92 3.07
CA PHE A 87 -10.12 -13.13 2.64
C PHE A 87 -9.42 -11.80 2.38
N VAL A 88 -8.14 -11.72 2.73
CA VAL A 88 -7.28 -10.57 2.43
C VAL A 88 -6.05 -11.10 1.71
N ILE A 89 -5.93 -10.77 0.44
CA ILE A 89 -4.88 -11.31 -0.41
C ILE A 89 -4.04 -10.21 -1.05
N THR A 90 -2.84 -10.55 -1.50
CA THR A 90 -2.04 -9.66 -2.35
C THR A 90 -1.28 -10.46 -3.40
N GLY A 91 -1.10 -9.86 -4.59
CA GLY A 91 -0.22 -10.38 -5.63
C GLY A 91 1.26 -10.17 -5.33
N HIS A 92 1.60 -9.43 -4.28
CA HIS A 92 2.97 -9.21 -3.84
C HIS A 92 3.52 -10.43 -3.08
N SER A 93 4.77 -10.82 -3.35
CA SER A 93 5.47 -11.86 -2.59
C SER A 93 6.24 -11.20 -1.45
N SER A 94 5.61 -11.07 -0.28
CA SER A 94 6.25 -10.46 0.90
C SER A 94 5.81 -11.14 2.20
N ASN A 95 6.79 -11.64 2.95
CA ASN A 95 6.57 -12.16 4.31
C ASN A 95 6.39 -11.02 5.32
N GLU A 96 6.98 -9.86 5.04
CA GLU A 96 6.82 -8.65 5.85
C GLU A 96 5.36 -8.17 5.82
N TRP A 97 4.75 -8.11 4.62
CA TRP A 97 3.33 -7.79 4.45
C TRP A 97 2.43 -8.77 5.21
N VAL A 98 2.72 -10.08 5.12
CA VAL A 98 1.93 -11.10 5.84
C VAL A 98 2.02 -10.87 7.35
N SER A 99 3.22 -10.63 7.88
CA SER A 99 3.44 -10.44 9.31
C SER A 99 2.73 -9.17 9.82
N GLN A 100 2.96 -8.03 9.16
CA GLN A 100 2.32 -6.75 9.51
C GLN A 100 0.79 -6.79 9.37
N THR A 101 0.27 -7.47 8.35
CA THR A 101 -1.19 -7.58 8.17
C THR A 101 -1.78 -8.51 9.23
N LYS A 102 -1.14 -9.63 9.56
CA LYS A 102 -1.61 -10.54 10.63
C LYS A 102 -1.62 -9.89 12.01
N GLU A 103 -0.63 -9.05 12.31
CA GLU A 103 -0.57 -8.31 13.57
C GLU A 103 -1.74 -7.33 13.73
N ARG A 104 -2.15 -6.69 12.62
CA ARG A 104 -3.25 -5.70 12.61
C ARG A 104 -4.64 -6.34 12.61
N PHE A 105 -4.75 -7.59 12.17
CA PHE A 105 -6.03 -8.27 12.00
C PHE A 105 -6.35 -9.21 13.17
N PRO A 106 -7.64 -9.53 13.39
CA PRO A 106 -8.02 -10.59 14.32
C PRO A 106 -7.35 -11.92 13.97
N THR A 107 -6.88 -12.65 14.99
CA THR A 107 -6.21 -13.96 14.81
C THR A 107 -7.05 -14.97 14.03
N ARG A 108 -8.38 -14.89 14.11
CA ARG A 108 -9.30 -15.72 13.30
C ARG A 108 -9.20 -15.51 11.79
N LEU A 109 -8.72 -14.35 11.34
CA LEU A 109 -8.48 -14.04 9.93
C LEU A 109 -7.03 -14.32 9.51
N ALA A 110 -6.13 -14.67 10.43
CA ALA A 110 -4.72 -14.86 10.11
C ALA A 110 -4.50 -15.90 9.00
N ASP A 111 -5.29 -16.96 8.98
CA ASP A 111 -5.24 -18.00 7.95
C ASP A 111 -5.82 -17.60 6.59
N ASN A 112 -6.57 -16.49 6.56
CA ASN A 112 -7.18 -15.90 5.37
C ASN A 112 -6.38 -14.71 4.84
N ILE A 113 -5.22 -14.41 5.45
CA ILE A 113 -4.25 -13.42 4.98
C ILE A 113 -3.20 -14.15 4.13
N ILE A 114 -3.26 -13.98 2.81
CA ILE A 114 -2.57 -14.84 1.84
C ILE A 114 -1.82 -13.99 0.81
N HIS A 115 -0.51 -14.17 0.71
CA HIS A 115 0.30 -13.51 -0.33
C HIS A 115 0.49 -14.41 -1.56
N ARG A 116 1.23 -13.93 -2.56
CA ARG A 116 1.44 -14.63 -3.85
C ARG A 116 1.84 -16.10 -3.73
N ASN A 117 2.82 -16.44 -2.89
CA ASN A 117 3.38 -17.80 -2.86
C ASN A 117 2.46 -18.83 -2.19
N SER A 118 1.43 -18.36 -1.48
CA SER A 118 0.45 -19.20 -0.79
C SER A 118 -0.93 -19.20 -1.46
N LEU A 119 -1.06 -18.68 -2.69
CA LEU A 119 -2.35 -18.62 -3.40
C LEU A 119 -3.01 -19.99 -3.62
N LYS A 120 -2.25 -21.09 -3.65
CA LYS A 120 -2.85 -22.45 -3.69
C LYS A 120 -3.80 -22.71 -2.51
N ARG A 121 -3.47 -22.17 -1.32
CA ARG A 121 -4.35 -22.24 -0.13
C ARG A 121 -5.60 -21.40 -0.30
N PHE A 122 -5.52 -20.26 -1.00
CA PHE A 122 -6.67 -19.44 -1.31
C PHE A 122 -7.64 -20.19 -2.25
N ILE A 123 -7.11 -20.77 -3.33
CA ILE A 123 -7.88 -21.55 -4.31
C ILE A 123 -8.67 -22.68 -3.64
N SER A 124 -7.99 -23.51 -2.82
CA SER A 124 -8.65 -24.65 -2.17
C SER A 124 -9.74 -24.25 -1.20
N ARG A 125 -9.63 -23.06 -0.60
CA ARG A 125 -10.60 -22.57 0.39
C ARG A 125 -11.82 -21.94 -0.24
N ILE A 126 -11.68 -21.17 -1.32
CA ILE A 126 -12.81 -20.44 -1.91
C ILE A 126 -13.64 -21.27 -2.90
N LYS A 127 -13.13 -22.43 -3.33
CA LYS A 127 -13.81 -23.30 -4.31
C LYS A 127 -15.19 -23.70 -3.78
N GLY A 128 -16.24 -23.42 -4.56
CA GLY A 128 -17.63 -23.71 -4.21
C GLY A 128 -18.24 -22.87 -3.08
N MET A 129 -17.52 -21.92 -2.48
CA MET A 129 -18.07 -21.04 -1.44
C MET A 129 -18.98 -19.94 -2.02
N SER A 130 -19.95 -19.48 -1.22
CA SER A 130 -20.81 -18.33 -1.51
C SER A 130 -20.80 -17.33 -0.36
N ASN A 131 -21.29 -16.11 -0.60
CA ASN A 131 -21.25 -14.98 0.33
C ASN A 131 -19.83 -14.73 0.85
N LEU A 132 -18.92 -14.42 -0.09
CA LEU A 132 -17.51 -14.15 0.18
C LEU A 132 -17.24 -12.65 0.20
N LEU A 133 -16.24 -12.24 0.97
CA LEU A 133 -15.65 -10.91 0.89
C LEU A 133 -14.14 -11.03 0.72
N ILE A 134 -13.62 -10.60 -0.42
CA ILE A 134 -12.22 -10.76 -0.79
C ILE A 134 -11.60 -9.37 -1.00
N PHE A 135 -10.65 -9.01 -0.14
CA PHE A 135 -9.80 -7.83 -0.34
C PHE A 135 -8.56 -8.23 -1.13
N ILE A 136 -8.23 -7.46 -2.16
CA ILE A 136 -6.99 -7.59 -2.93
C ILE A 136 -6.15 -6.33 -2.71
N ASP A 137 -5.20 -6.41 -1.78
CA ASP A 137 -4.29 -5.31 -1.46
C ASP A 137 -3.14 -5.21 -2.47
N GLU A 138 -2.73 -3.97 -2.74
CA GLU A 138 -1.82 -3.61 -3.82
C GLU A 138 -2.26 -4.24 -5.16
N THR A 139 -3.54 -4.06 -5.48
CA THR A 139 -4.20 -4.71 -6.63
C THR A 139 -3.49 -4.52 -7.96
N GLN A 140 -2.67 -3.49 -8.14
CA GLN A 140 -1.88 -3.26 -9.35
C GLN A 140 -0.71 -4.26 -9.52
N ILE A 141 -0.43 -5.10 -8.52
CA ILE A 141 0.68 -6.06 -8.54
C ILE A 141 0.19 -7.46 -8.91
N ALA A 142 0.79 -8.05 -9.95
CA ALA A 142 0.61 -9.46 -10.35
C ALA A 142 -0.86 -9.89 -10.60
N SER A 143 -1.60 -8.99 -11.22
CA SER A 143 -3.04 -8.97 -11.25
C SER A 143 -3.64 -8.89 -12.68
N LEU A 144 -2.82 -8.61 -13.69
CA LEU A 144 -3.25 -8.62 -15.09
C LEU A 144 -3.65 -10.05 -15.53
N LYS A 145 -4.34 -10.15 -16.66
CA LYS A 145 -4.70 -11.44 -17.27
C LYS A 145 -3.48 -12.35 -17.38
N GLY A 146 -3.63 -13.60 -16.93
CA GLY A 146 -2.56 -14.59 -16.89
C GLY A 146 -1.57 -14.45 -15.72
N GLN A 147 -1.68 -13.40 -14.89
CA GLN A 147 -0.86 -13.25 -13.68
C GLN A 147 -1.45 -14.01 -12.49
N SER A 148 -0.72 -14.03 -11.37
CA SER A 148 -0.97 -14.95 -10.26
C SER A 148 -2.37 -14.83 -9.64
N ILE A 149 -2.89 -13.61 -9.46
CA ILE A 149 -4.24 -13.42 -8.89
C ILE A 149 -5.31 -13.89 -9.88
N HIS A 150 -5.24 -13.47 -11.13
CA HIS A 150 -6.14 -13.92 -12.20
C HIS A 150 -6.19 -15.45 -12.29
N ASN A 151 -5.03 -16.10 -12.34
CA ASN A 151 -4.96 -17.56 -12.42
C ASN A 151 -5.56 -18.23 -11.18
N ALA A 152 -5.41 -17.64 -9.98
CA ALA A 152 -6.02 -18.19 -8.78
C ALA A 152 -7.57 -18.18 -8.82
N PHE A 153 -8.18 -17.11 -9.32
CA PHE A 153 -9.65 -17.09 -9.49
C PHE A 153 -10.12 -18.07 -10.55
N ARG A 154 -9.44 -18.12 -11.70
CA ARG A 154 -9.71 -19.10 -12.77
C ARG A 154 -9.61 -20.54 -12.25
N ASP A 155 -8.52 -20.87 -11.57
CA ASP A 155 -8.26 -22.23 -11.05
C ASP A 155 -9.23 -22.60 -9.91
N ALA A 156 -9.81 -21.60 -9.22
CA ALA A 156 -10.89 -21.79 -8.26
C ALA A 156 -12.27 -21.95 -8.90
N GLY A 157 -12.39 -21.80 -10.23
CA GLY A 157 -13.65 -21.83 -10.96
C GLY A 157 -14.54 -20.64 -10.61
N ILE A 158 -13.96 -19.43 -10.52
CA ILE A 158 -14.71 -18.20 -10.28
C ILE A 158 -14.59 -17.31 -11.53
N SER A 159 -15.70 -17.19 -12.25
CA SER A 159 -15.90 -16.23 -13.35
C SER A 159 -16.57 -14.95 -12.85
N GLU A 160 -16.74 -13.96 -13.73
CA GLU A 160 -17.51 -12.74 -13.43
C GLU A 160 -18.99 -13.05 -13.09
N ILE A 161 -19.59 -14.04 -13.74
CA ILE A 161 -20.97 -14.50 -13.46
C ILE A 161 -21.06 -15.12 -12.06
N ASP A 162 -20.03 -15.87 -11.65
CA ASP A 162 -19.95 -16.42 -10.30
C ASP A 162 -19.91 -15.35 -9.22
N LEU A 163 -19.34 -14.18 -9.51
CA LEU A 163 -19.30 -13.08 -8.55
C LEU A 163 -20.71 -12.67 -8.12
N TYR A 164 -21.63 -12.60 -9.09
CA TYR A 164 -23.03 -12.33 -8.85
C TYR A 164 -23.76 -13.54 -8.26
N MET A 165 -23.71 -14.70 -8.94
CA MET A 165 -24.51 -15.89 -8.58
C MET A 165 -24.16 -16.47 -7.21
N ARG A 166 -22.91 -16.29 -6.76
CA ARG A 166 -22.42 -16.79 -5.46
C ARG A 166 -22.23 -15.67 -4.43
N ASP A 167 -22.68 -14.45 -4.71
CA ASP A 167 -22.59 -13.29 -3.81
C ASP A 167 -21.14 -13.03 -3.32
N ILE A 168 -20.17 -13.10 -4.25
CA ILE A 168 -18.74 -12.88 -3.99
C ILE A 168 -18.44 -11.41 -4.19
N LYS A 169 -18.06 -10.74 -3.11
CA LYS A 169 -17.71 -9.32 -3.08
C LYS A 169 -16.20 -9.17 -3.12
N MET A 170 -15.72 -8.33 -4.02
CA MET A 170 -14.31 -8.04 -4.21
C MET A 170 -14.03 -6.58 -3.92
N VAL A 171 -13.01 -6.32 -3.10
CA VAL A 171 -12.52 -4.96 -2.84
C VAL A 171 -11.07 -4.87 -3.30
N LEU A 172 -10.83 -4.16 -4.39
CA LEU A 172 -9.50 -3.90 -4.93
C LEU A 172 -8.93 -2.68 -4.19
N VAL A 173 -7.88 -2.86 -3.41
CA VAL A 173 -7.31 -1.81 -2.56
C VAL A 173 -6.00 -1.31 -3.18
N SER A 174 -5.89 0.01 -3.41
CA SER A 174 -4.69 0.57 -4.03
C SER A 174 -4.48 2.06 -3.76
N ALA A 175 -3.21 2.47 -3.69
CA ALA A 175 -2.83 3.88 -3.84
C ALA A 175 -2.62 4.28 -5.31
N THR A 176 -2.22 3.35 -6.16
CA THR A 176 -1.93 3.59 -7.57
C THR A 176 -2.61 2.50 -8.39
N PRO A 177 -3.93 2.60 -8.61
CA PRO A 177 -4.69 1.55 -9.28
C PRO A 177 -4.23 1.29 -10.72
N ASN A 178 -3.54 2.24 -11.35
CA ASN A 178 -2.97 2.10 -12.70
C ASN A 178 -4.02 1.57 -13.69
N SER A 179 -3.66 0.61 -14.55
CA SER A 179 -4.56 -0.01 -15.52
C SER A 179 -5.81 -0.67 -14.91
N CYS A 180 -5.85 -0.96 -13.60
CA CYS A 180 -7.05 -1.50 -12.95
C CYS A 180 -8.23 -0.54 -13.06
N ILE A 181 -7.98 0.79 -13.06
CA ILE A 181 -9.04 1.81 -13.08
C ILE A 181 -9.85 1.79 -14.38
N LYS A 182 -9.27 1.32 -15.49
CA LYS A 182 -9.93 1.25 -16.80
C LYS A 182 -11.13 0.30 -16.85
N ARG A 183 -11.24 -0.64 -15.89
CA ARG A 183 -12.42 -1.51 -15.78
C ARG A 183 -13.61 -0.78 -15.18
N PHE A 184 -13.36 0.31 -14.46
CA PHE A 184 -14.35 1.10 -13.74
C PHE A 184 -14.72 2.39 -14.47
N ILE A 185 -13.94 2.78 -15.49
CA ILE A 185 -14.15 3.99 -16.29
C ILE A 185 -14.22 3.62 -17.78
N PRO A 186 -15.34 3.88 -18.48
CA PRO A 186 -16.59 4.45 -17.95
C PRO A 186 -17.31 3.51 -16.97
N PRO A 187 -18.28 4.00 -16.18
CA PRO A 187 -19.04 3.18 -15.24
C PRO A 187 -19.67 1.94 -15.88
N ARG A 188 -19.65 0.82 -15.16
CA ARG A 188 -20.20 -0.47 -15.61
C ARG A 188 -20.99 -1.14 -14.49
N VAL A 189 -22.06 -1.84 -14.86
CA VAL A 189 -22.82 -2.68 -13.92
C VAL A 189 -21.88 -3.68 -13.26
N GLY A 190 -22.01 -3.89 -11.95
CA GLY A 190 -21.12 -4.77 -11.19
C GLY A 190 -19.94 -4.09 -10.53
N TYR A 191 -19.58 -2.88 -10.97
CA TYR A 191 -18.36 -2.19 -10.57
C TYR A 191 -18.65 -0.82 -9.96
N ALA A 192 -17.96 -0.51 -8.86
CA ALA A 192 -18.00 0.81 -8.25
C ALA A 192 -16.59 1.26 -7.81
N ILE A 193 -16.41 2.57 -7.65
CA ILE A 193 -15.17 3.17 -7.14
C ILE A 193 -15.51 3.91 -5.84
N SER A 194 -14.63 3.79 -4.85
CA SER A 194 -14.68 4.59 -3.63
C SER A 194 -13.30 5.22 -3.40
N PHE A 195 -13.27 6.55 -3.23
CA PHE A 195 -12.05 7.31 -2.93
C PHE A 195 -12.02 7.69 -1.46
N MET A 196 -10.93 7.36 -0.78
CA MET A 196 -10.76 7.69 0.63
C MET A 196 -10.31 9.14 0.79
N ASN A 197 -11.04 9.90 1.60
CA ASN A 197 -10.54 11.15 2.16
C ASN A 197 -9.58 10.85 3.32
N PRO A 198 -8.33 11.35 3.30
CA PRO A 198 -7.43 11.22 4.44
C PRO A 198 -7.97 11.91 5.69
N GLY A 199 -7.53 11.45 6.87
CA GLY A 199 -7.94 12.01 8.14
C GLY A 199 -7.24 13.33 8.46
N ILE A 200 -7.72 14.03 9.48
CA ILE A 200 -7.09 15.26 10.00
C ILE A 200 -5.64 14.97 10.38
N GLY A 201 -4.72 15.86 10.00
CA GLY A 201 -3.29 15.74 10.27
C GLY A 201 -2.51 14.84 9.30
N TYR A 202 -3.15 14.33 8.25
CA TYR A 202 -2.44 13.59 7.19
C TYR A 202 -1.64 14.54 6.29
N THR A 203 -0.36 14.24 6.08
CA THR A 203 0.51 14.90 5.11
C THR A 203 0.61 14.05 3.84
N SER A 204 0.09 14.55 2.72
CA SER A 204 0.22 13.92 1.41
C SER A 204 1.53 14.27 0.70
N ILE A 205 1.85 13.54 -0.38
CA ILE A 205 2.98 13.91 -1.24
C ILE A 205 2.74 15.25 -1.97
N PHE A 206 1.48 15.64 -2.15
CA PHE A 206 1.11 16.91 -2.77
C PHE A 206 1.33 18.08 -1.80
N ASP A 207 1.06 17.86 -0.51
CA ASP A 207 1.37 18.84 0.54
C ASP A 207 2.88 19.05 0.65
N LEU A 208 3.66 17.95 0.66
CA LEU A 208 5.12 18.03 0.66
C LEU A 208 5.66 18.78 -0.56
N LEU A 209 5.08 18.57 -1.75
CA LEU A 209 5.47 19.31 -2.95
C LEU A 209 5.15 20.80 -2.82
N ARG A 210 3.95 21.17 -2.34
CA ARG A 210 3.55 22.56 -2.09
C ARG A 210 4.45 23.26 -1.06
N LEU A 211 4.90 22.51 -0.04
CA LEU A 211 5.77 22.99 1.03
C LEU A 211 7.27 22.98 0.64
N ASN A 212 7.61 22.78 -0.64
CA ASN A 212 8.99 22.70 -1.13
C ASN A 212 9.83 21.64 -0.38
N ARG A 213 9.20 20.51 -0.02
CA ARG A 213 9.86 19.35 0.63
C ARG A 213 10.16 18.21 -0.35
N VAL A 214 9.83 18.38 -1.63
CA VAL A 214 10.10 17.42 -2.69
C VAL A 214 11.09 18.04 -3.66
N PHE A 215 12.22 17.36 -3.86
CA PHE A 215 13.30 17.79 -4.76
C PHE A 215 13.45 16.80 -5.90
N GLN A 216 13.84 17.29 -7.07
CA GLN A 216 14.15 16.43 -8.21
C GLN A 216 15.41 15.65 -7.90
N TYR A 217 15.33 14.31 -7.93
CA TYR A 217 16.53 13.48 -7.76
C TYR A 217 17.53 13.73 -8.90
N LYS A 218 18.78 13.41 -8.61
CA LYS A 218 19.90 13.31 -9.56
C LYS A 218 20.61 11.97 -9.36
N ASP A 219 21.43 11.56 -10.33
CA ASP A 219 22.24 10.35 -10.20
C ASP A 219 23.39 10.58 -9.21
N ILE A 220 23.33 9.93 -8.05
CA ILE A 220 24.34 9.98 -6.98
C ILE A 220 25.33 8.81 -7.03
N CYS A 221 25.11 7.84 -7.92
CA CYS A 221 26.05 6.76 -8.18
C CYS A 221 27.02 7.16 -9.29
N GLY A 222 26.49 7.71 -10.39
CA GLY A 222 27.29 8.22 -11.52
C GLY A 222 27.99 7.15 -12.35
N TYR A 223 27.95 5.88 -11.96
CA TYR A 223 28.65 4.82 -12.65
C TYR A 223 28.01 4.51 -14.02
N ASN A 224 28.80 4.60 -15.08
CA ASN A 224 28.38 4.26 -16.42
C ASN A 224 28.87 2.86 -16.82
N LEU A 225 27.93 1.90 -16.83
CA LEU A 225 28.16 0.50 -17.18
C LEU A 225 28.87 0.28 -18.53
N LYS A 226 28.70 1.18 -19.51
CA LYS A 226 29.34 1.04 -20.83
C LYS A 226 30.80 1.45 -20.83
N THR A 227 31.16 2.44 -20.02
CA THR A 227 32.50 3.04 -20.02
C THR A 227 33.35 2.62 -18.83
N GLY A 228 32.74 2.04 -17.79
CA GLY A 228 33.40 1.72 -16.52
C GLY A 228 33.78 2.93 -15.67
N LYS A 229 33.40 4.15 -16.08
CA LYS A 229 33.76 5.40 -15.40
C LYS A 229 32.64 5.91 -14.50
N ILE A 230 33.01 6.61 -13.44
CA ILE A 230 32.11 7.34 -12.54
C ILE A 230 32.02 8.79 -13.04
N ASN A 231 30.81 9.30 -13.23
CA ASN A 231 30.59 10.71 -13.51
C ASN A 231 31.03 11.57 -12.31
N PRO A 232 31.95 12.54 -12.48
CA PRO A 232 32.38 13.42 -11.39
C PRO A 232 31.23 14.20 -10.74
N ASP A 233 30.15 14.48 -11.47
CA ASP A 233 28.98 15.19 -10.93
C ASP A 233 28.26 14.40 -9.83
N ALA A 234 28.47 13.09 -9.72
CA ALA A 234 27.80 12.26 -8.71
C ALA A 234 28.13 12.68 -7.29
N LEU A 235 29.40 13.04 -7.01
CA LEU A 235 29.78 13.58 -5.71
C LEU A 235 29.18 14.97 -5.48
N SER A 236 29.18 15.83 -6.50
CA SER A 236 28.55 17.15 -6.44
C SER A 236 27.04 17.05 -6.12
N ASN A 237 26.34 16.10 -6.74
CA ASN A 237 24.93 15.82 -6.46
C ASN A 237 24.69 15.39 -5.00
N VAL A 238 25.63 14.66 -4.39
CA VAL A 238 25.56 14.30 -2.96
C VAL A 238 25.81 15.53 -2.07
N LEU A 239 26.75 16.41 -2.45
CA LEU A 239 27.06 17.63 -1.71
C LEU A 239 25.89 18.63 -1.68
N GLU A 240 24.98 18.60 -2.66
CA GLU A 240 23.74 19.38 -2.65
C GLU A 240 22.82 19.06 -1.46
N LEU A 241 23.01 17.92 -0.80
CA LEU A 241 22.24 17.56 0.39
C LEU A 241 22.70 18.33 1.63
N LYS A 242 23.93 18.82 1.66
CA LYS A 242 24.57 19.44 2.84
C LYS A 242 23.74 20.57 3.47
N PRO A 243 23.17 21.52 2.71
CA PRO A 243 22.35 22.59 3.28
C PRO A 243 21.04 22.10 3.92
N LEU A 244 20.60 20.87 3.62
CA LEU A 244 19.31 20.32 4.06
C LEU A 244 19.41 19.48 5.34
N LEU A 245 20.61 19.15 5.82
CA LEU A 245 20.79 18.33 7.03
C LEU A 245 20.29 19.06 8.30
N GLY A 246 20.48 20.39 8.37
CA GLY A 246 20.23 21.16 9.58
C GLY A 246 21.18 20.83 10.74
N THR A 247 20.97 21.47 11.88
CA THR A 247 21.84 21.32 13.07
C THR A 247 21.47 20.14 13.97
N ILE A 248 20.20 19.74 13.97
CA ILE A 248 19.69 18.62 14.78
C ILE A 248 19.98 17.30 14.04
N PRO A 249 20.72 16.35 14.65
CA PRO A 249 20.96 15.03 14.07
C PRO A 249 19.69 14.30 13.64
N LYS A 250 19.71 13.72 12.43
CA LYS A 250 18.59 12.94 11.87
C LYS A 250 19.07 11.69 11.16
N PHE A 251 18.12 10.78 10.93
CA PHE A 251 18.31 9.65 10.04
C PHE A 251 17.98 10.05 8.61
N HIS A 252 18.85 9.70 7.67
CA HIS A 252 18.69 9.97 6.25
C HIS A 252 18.69 8.64 5.50
N ILE A 253 17.63 8.34 4.76
CA ILE A 253 17.48 7.06 4.06
C ILE A 253 17.84 7.24 2.58
N ILE A 254 18.85 6.53 2.12
CA ILE A 254 19.34 6.57 0.74
C ILE A 254 19.06 5.22 0.09
N ARG A 255 18.15 5.20 -0.90
CA ARG A 255 17.93 3.98 -1.70
C ARG A 255 18.99 3.89 -2.79
N THR A 256 19.74 2.79 -2.79
CA THR A 256 20.86 2.56 -3.71
C THR A 256 20.57 1.44 -4.69
N HIS A 257 21.41 1.35 -5.72
CA HIS A 257 21.56 0.13 -6.52
C HIS A 257 22.12 -1.02 -5.67
N HIS A 258 22.22 -2.21 -6.27
CA HIS A 258 22.81 -3.39 -5.63
C HIS A 258 24.32 -3.47 -5.81
N SER A 259 24.94 -4.34 -5.01
CA SER A 259 26.33 -4.77 -5.17
C SER A 259 27.31 -3.59 -5.22
N PHE A 260 28.38 -3.66 -6.03
CA PHE A 260 29.43 -2.64 -6.09
C PHE A 260 28.93 -1.21 -6.38
N LEU A 261 27.75 -1.05 -7.01
CA LEU A 261 27.15 0.27 -7.24
C LEU A 261 26.67 0.93 -5.94
N GLN A 262 26.29 0.13 -4.94
CA GLN A 262 26.03 0.62 -3.59
C GLN A 262 27.32 1.19 -2.99
N ASP A 263 28.43 0.47 -3.11
CA ASP A 263 29.71 0.86 -2.52
C ASP A 263 30.21 2.20 -3.08
N ILE A 264 30.06 2.42 -4.39
CA ILE A 264 30.35 3.72 -5.02
C ILE A 264 29.53 4.85 -4.37
N THR A 265 28.21 4.63 -4.24
CA THR A 265 27.32 5.63 -3.62
C THR A 265 27.71 5.88 -2.17
N VAL A 266 27.97 4.82 -1.39
CA VAL A 266 28.41 4.93 0.01
C VAL A 266 29.71 5.71 0.13
N ASN A 267 30.68 5.48 -0.77
CA ASN A 267 31.94 6.21 -0.78
C ASN A 267 31.75 7.70 -1.06
N HIS A 268 30.86 8.09 -1.99
CA HIS A 268 30.52 9.50 -2.18
C HIS A 268 29.98 10.15 -0.89
N PHE A 269 29.13 9.44 -0.15
CA PHE A 269 28.60 9.94 1.12
C PHE A 269 29.64 10.00 2.23
N LYS A 270 30.55 9.02 2.33
CA LYS A 270 31.69 9.08 3.26
C LYS A 270 32.58 10.28 3.00
N THR A 271 32.85 10.59 1.73
CA THR A 271 33.61 11.78 1.33
C THR A 271 32.87 13.07 1.66
N ALA A 272 31.56 13.13 1.37
CA ALA A 272 30.75 14.34 1.58
C ALA A 272 30.43 14.63 3.06
N PHE A 273 30.31 13.57 3.89
CA PHE A 273 29.83 13.64 5.27
C PHE A 273 30.71 12.82 6.23
N PRO A 274 32.00 13.16 6.41
CA PRO A 274 32.95 12.34 7.16
C PRO A 274 32.61 12.18 8.66
N LEU A 275 31.80 13.07 9.23
CA LEU A 275 31.38 13.04 10.64
C LEU A 275 30.06 12.27 10.88
N SER A 276 29.48 11.71 9.82
CA SER A 276 28.20 10.99 9.90
C SER A 276 28.38 9.50 10.17
N SER A 277 27.35 8.88 10.74
CA SER A 277 27.26 7.43 10.83
C SER A 277 26.69 6.84 9.54
N PHE A 278 27.09 5.61 9.20
CA PHE A 278 26.68 4.92 7.98
C PHE A 278 26.17 3.51 8.31
N ILE A 279 24.89 3.27 8.05
CA ILE A 279 24.21 1.99 8.30
C ILE A 279 23.88 1.36 6.95
N LEU A 280 24.38 0.15 6.69
CA LEU A 280 24.16 -0.53 5.41
C LEU A 280 23.14 -1.65 5.56
N ASN A 281 22.05 -1.54 4.81
CA ASN A 281 21.03 -2.57 4.62
C ASN A 281 20.54 -3.21 5.94
N PRO A 282 20.08 -2.41 6.91
CA PRO A 282 19.59 -2.97 8.17
C PRO A 282 18.43 -3.93 7.91
N THR A 283 18.27 -4.92 8.78
CA THR A 283 17.22 -5.94 8.71
C THR A 283 15.84 -5.37 9.03
N ASP A 284 15.78 -4.46 9.99
CA ASP A 284 14.60 -3.76 10.47
C ASP A 284 14.89 -2.25 10.58
N PHE A 285 13.91 -1.49 11.07
CA PHE A 285 13.99 -0.03 11.20
C PHE A 285 13.50 0.45 12.57
N ASP A 286 13.51 -0.42 13.59
CA ASP A 286 12.95 -0.11 14.91
C ASP A 286 13.78 0.96 15.63
N PHE A 287 15.08 1.04 15.31
CA PHE A 287 15.97 2.09 15.79
C PHE A 287 15.55 3.51 15.37
N LEU A 288 14.65 3.67 14.38
CA LEU A 288 14.11 4.98 13.98
C LEU A 288 13.17 5.59 15.03
N ILE A 289 12.78 4.84 16.08
CA ILE A 289 11.93 5.31 17.18
C ILE A 289 12.65 6.37 18.02
N ASN A 290 13.97 6.24 18.19
CA ASN A 290 14.77 7.14 19.01
C ASN A 290 15.58 8.10 18.14
N PRO A 291 15.89 9.32 18.59
CA PRO A 291 16.72 10.25 17.83
C PRO A 291 18.18 9.74 17.73
N PRO A 292 18.89 9.99 16.61
CA PRO A 292 20.30 9.65 16.50
C PRO A 292 21.19 10.69 17.22
N SER A 293 22.39 10.29 17.61
CA SER A 293 23.40 11.20 18.20
C SER A 293 24.15 12.03 17.17
N VAL A 294 24.27 11.54 15.94
CA VAL A 294 24.87 12.21 14.79
C VAL A 294 24.02 11.98 13.55
N HIS A 295 24.13 12.87 12.55
CA HIS A 295 23.50 12.62 11.24
C HIS A 295 23.91 11.24 10.73
N SER A 296 22.92 10.40 10.44
CA SER A 296 23.13 8.98 10.18
C SER A 296 22.50 8.60 8.84
N PHE A 297 23.32 8.16 7.89
CA PHE A 297 22.87 7.74 6.56
C PHE A 297 22.63 6.23 6.52
N ILE A 298 21.41 5.85 6.17
CA ILE A 298 20.94 4.47 6.08
C ILE A 298 20.81 4.12 4.60
N PHE A 299 21.64 3.21 4.11
CA PHE A 299 21.59 2.75 2.72
C PHE A 299 20.76 1.50 2.59
N ILE A 300 19.81 1.49 1.66
CA ILE A 300 18.90 0.36 1.44
C ILE A 300 18.89 -0.10 -0.02
N LYS A 301 18.87 -1.42 -0.24
CA LYS A 301 18.76 -2.05 -1.57
C LYS A 301 17.34 -2.49 -1.85
N GLU A 302 16.61 -1.78 -2.71
CA GLU A 302 15.25 -2.13 -3.19
C GLU A 302 14.20 -2.45 -2.10
N ARG A 303 14.46 -2.11 -0.83
CA ARG A 303 13.54 -2.24 0.32
C ARG A 303 12.71 -0.97 0.50
N LEU A 304 11.74 -1.00 1.44
CA LEU A 304 10.81 0.10 1.74
C LEU A 304 9.90 0.46 0.55
N ARG A 305 9.46 -0.55 -0.18
CA ARG A 305 8.39 -0.42 -1.18
C ARG A 305 7.03 -0.52 -0.47
N CYS A 306 5.97 -0.68 -1.24
CA CYS A 306 4.60 -0.99 -0.83
C CYS A 306 4.45 -1.58 0.58
N ALA A 307 3.37 -1.21 1.28
CA ALA A 307 2.97 -1.72 2.60
C ALA A 307 3.88 -1.45 3.83
N THR A 308 5.20 -1.24 3.68
CA THR A 308 6.05 -0.98 4.85
C THR A 308 5.76 0.40 5.48
N THR A 309 5.65 0.41 6.81
CA THR A 309 5.52 1.63 7.64
C THR A 309 6.81 1.83 8.41
N ILE A 310 7.30 3.08 8.49
CA ILE A 310 8.47 3.47 9.27
C ILE A 310 8.14 4.66 10.18
N HIS A 311 8.86 4.76 11.30
CA HIS A 311 8.84 5.94 12.17
C HIS A 311 9.50 7.13 11.46
N LYS A 312 8.90 8.32 11.60
CA LYS A 312 9.25 9.49 10.77
C LYS A 312 9.76 10.69 11.56
N ASP A 313 9.57 10.71 12.87
CA ASP A 313 9.81 11.90 13.68
C ASP A 313 11.29 12.31 13.68
N HIS A 314 12.19 11.34 13.48
CA HIS A 314 13.64 11.56 13.41
C HIS A 314 14.22 11.45 12.00
N LEU A 315 13.37 11.48 10.96
CA LEU A 315 13.83 11.45 9.56
C LEU A 315 14.18 12.85 9.05
N GLY A 316 15.29 12.92 8.30
CA GLY A 316 15.78 14.11 7.62
C GLY A 316 15.56 14.03 6.11
N ILE A 317 16.48 13.37 5.41
CA ILE A 317 16.49 13.29 3.94
C ILE A 317 16.17 11.87 3.52
N LEU A 318 15.21 11.72 2.63
CA LEU A 318 14.94 10.46 1.94
C LEU A 318 15.33 10.63 0.48
N TYR A 319 16.19 9.76 -0.04
CA TYR A 319 16.71 9.87 -1.40
C TYR A 319 16.35 8.62 -2.21
N GLU A 320 15.46 8.79 -3.19
CA GLU A 320 15.02 7.70 -4.06
C GLU A 320 16.12 7.33 -5.07
N ARG A 321 16.15 6.06 -5.48
CA ARG A 321 17.13 5.60 -6.46
C ARG A 321 16.84 6.26 -7.82
N PHE A 322 17.84 6.95 -8.37
CA PHE A 322 17.75 7.47 -9.72
C PHE A 322 17.54 6.33 -10.73
N SER A 323 16.57 6.50 -11.63
CA SER A 323 16.33 5.59 -12.75
C SER A 323 16.13 6.36 -14.04
N LYS A 324 16.80 5.92 -15.11
CA LYS A 324 16.59 6.43 -16.48
C LYS A 324 15.22 6.02 -17.04
N ARG A 325 14.72 4.85 -16.63
CA ARG A 325 13.38 4.37 -16.99
C ARG A 325 12.48 4.48 -15.76
N VAL A 326 11.64 5.49 -15.75
CA VAL A 326 10.81 5.83 -14.59
C VAL A 326 9.51 5.03 -14.63
N SER A 327 9.14 4.43 -13.50
CA SER A 327 7.80 3.89 -13.28
C SER A 327 7.09 4.80 -12.28
N HIS A 328 6.04 5.49 -12.72
CA HIS A 328 5.31 6.45 -11.88
C HIS A 328 4.81 5.79 -10.60
N SER A 329 4.18 4.62 -10.70
CA SER A 329 3.65 3.89 -9.53
C SER A 329 4.77 3.45 -8.58
N ALA A 330 5.91 3.00 -9.09
CA ALA A 330 7.05 2.63 -8.25
C ALA A 330 7.62 3.84 -7.50
N ILE A 331 7.64 5.03 -8.12
CA ILE A 331 8.03 6.28 -7.47
C ILE A 331 7.03 6.64 -6.35
N ILE A 332 5.73 6.68 -6.66
CA ILE A 332 4.68 7.04 -5.69
C ILE A 332 4.63 6.07 -4.51
N GLN A 333 4.90 4.78 -4.75
CA GLN A 333 4.89 3.77 -3.70
C GLN A 333 6.26 3.56 -3.03
N GLY A 334 7.30 4.21 -3.54
CA GLY A 334 8.66 4.23 -3.00
C GLY A 334 8.80 5.18 -1.81
N LEU A 335 9.98 5.79 -1.66
CA LEU A 335 10.27 6.69 -0.53
C LEU A 335 9.35 7.91 -0.51
N ALA A 336 8.93 8.41 -1.68
CA ALA A 336 7.93 9.49 -1.78
C ALA A 336 6.57 9.11 -1.19
N GLY A 337 6.18 7.84 -1.23
CA GLY A 337 5.01 7.34 -0.49
C GLY A 337 5.32 6.92 0.93
N ARG A 338 6.59 6.66 1.28
CA ARG A 338 6.99 6.32 2.65
C ARG A 338 7.05 7.54 3.57
N ILE A 339 7.25 8.72 3.00
CA ILE A 339 7.29 9.99 3.72
C ILE A 339 5.90 10.60 3.96
N THR A 340 4.82 10.10 3.34
CA THR A 340 3.46 10.59 3.61
C THR A 340 2.89 9.97 4.89
N GLY A 341 1.81 10.52 5.44
CA GLY A 341 1.15 9.97 6.63
C GLY A 341 0.99 10.98 7.77
N TYR A 342 0.84 10.45 8.98
CA TYR A 342 0.63 11.22 10.21
C TYR A 342 1.93 11.26 11.02
N TYR A 343 2.53 12.44 11.16
CA TYR A 343 3.77 12.70 11.91
C TYR A 343 3.94 14.22 12.09
N SER A 344 4.80 14.64 13.01
CA SER A 344 5.05 16.06 13.29
C SER A 344 6.34 16.60 12.68
N SER A 345 7.23 15.72 12.23
CA SER A 345 8.47 16.12 11.57
C SER A 345 8.26 16.76 10.21
N SER A 346 9.32 17.38 9.68
CA SER A 346 9.36 17.88 8.30
C SER A 346 10.58 17.29 7.62
N PRO A 347 10.52 16.05 7.11
CA PRO A 347 11.56 15.49 6.26
C PRO A 347 11.50 16.07 4.84
N VAL A 348 12.54 15.86 4.04
CA VAL A 348 12.55 16.12 2.60
C VAL A 348 12.70 14.82 1.83
N VAL A 349 12.18 14.77 0.61
CA VAL A 349 12.38 13.65 -0.30
C VAL A 349 12.94 14.09 -1.64
N PHE A 350 13.99 13.43 -2.10
CA PHE A 350 14.50 13.52 -3.45
C PHE A 350 13.87 12.41 -4.29
N SER A 351 13.07 12.78 -5.29
CA SER A 351 12.32 11.85 -6.11
C SER A 351 12.10 12.39 -7.53
N ASN A 352 11.34 11.68 -8.36
CA ASN A 352 10.97 12.16 -9.67
C ASN A 352 9.74 13.09 -9.56
N ILE A 353 9.96 14.40 -9.64
CA ILE A 353 8.89 15.41 -9.50
C ILE A 353 7.82 15.23 -10.59
N HIS A 354 8.23 14.91 -11.81
CA HIS A 354 7.30 14.67 -12.91
C HIS A 354 6.29 13.55 -12.60
N SER A 355 6.73 12.44 -12.00
CA SER A 355 5.84 11.35 -11.57
C SER A 355 4.84 11.78 -10.50
N ILE A 356 5.26 12.66 -9.58
CA ILE A 356 4.40 13.19 -8.51
C ILE A 356 3.37 14.16 -9.10
N LEU A 357 3.76 15.04 -10.02
CA LEU A 357 2.86 15.94 -10.72
C LEU A 357 1.84 15.18 -11.58
N TYR A 358 2.30 14.18 -12.34
CA TYR A 358 1.43 13.30 -13.10
C TYR A 358 0.42 12.60 -12.18
N TYR A 359 0.89 12.01 -11.07
CA TYR A 359 0.01 11.37 -10.10
C TYR A 359 -1.01 12.34 -9.48
N ARG A 360 -0.61 13.59 -9.20
CA ARG A 360 -1.53 14.64 -8.72
C ARG A 360 -2.64 14.92 -9.73
N SER A 361 -2.28 15.04 -11.01
CA SER A 361 -3.24 15.30 -12.08
C SER A 361 -4.29 14.20 -12.16
N ILE A 362 -3.85 12.94 -12.25
CA ILE A 362 -4.77 11.79 -12.34
C ILE A 362 -5.49 11.50 -11.01
N TRP A 363 -4.99 11.96 -9.87
CA TRP A 363 -5.72 11.80 -8.61
C TRP A 363 -6.86 12.80 -8.52
N ASN A 364 -6.61 14.06 -8.90
CA ASN A 364 -7.58 15.15 -8.78
C ASN A 364 -8.81 14.99 -9.67
N ASP A 365 -8.67 14.31 -10.81
CA ASP A 365 -9.76 14.03 -11.73
C ASP A 365 -10.35 12.61 -11.57
N SER A 366 -10.09 11.98 -10.43
CA SER A 366 -10.54 10.60 -10.16
C SER A 366 -10.08 9.59 -11.22
N PHE A 367 -8.89 9.80 -11.77
CA PHE A 367 -8.20 9.00 -12.79
C PHE A 367 -8.87 9.01 -14.16
N SER A 368 -9.72 10.00 -14.44
CA SER A 368 -10.39 10.11 -15.74
C SER A 368 -9.41 10.30 -16.91
N SER A 369 -8.29 10.99 -16.68
CA SER A 369 -7.20 11.22 -17.64
C SER A 369 -6.13 10.13 -17.64
N TYR A 370 -6.34 9.01 -16.93
CA TYR A 370 -5.37 7.92 -16.93
C TYR A 370 -5.35 7.21 -18.29
N HIS A 371 -4.30 7.46 -19.06
CA HIS A 371 -4.02 6.78 -20.31
C HIS A 371 -2.71 5.99 -20.21
N ASP A 372 -2.80 4.68 -20.37
CA ASP A 372 -1.65 3.79 -20.50
C ASP A 372 -1.95 2.82 -21.66
N SER A 373 -1.00 2.48 -22.51
CA SER A 373 -1.22 1.61 -23.67
C SER A 373 -1.24 0.12 -23.31
N LYS A 374 -0.89 -0.26 -22.07
CA LYS A 374 -0.84 -1.67 -21.65
C LYS A 374 -2.11 -2.11 -20.91
N SER A 375 -2.73 -3.13 -21.54
CA SER A 375 -3.84 -4.05 -21.24
C SER A 375 -4.70 -3.94 -19.97
N SER A 376 -5.95 -4.33 -20.18
CA SER A 376 -7.05 -4.52 -19.23
C SER A 376 -6.86 -5.71 -18.30
N TRP A 377 -7.45 -5.60 -17.11
CA TRP A 377 -7.86 -6.76 -16.33
C TRP A 377 -9.08 -7.41 -16.98
N ASP A 378 -8.98 -8.71 -17.23
CA ASP A 378 -10.12 -9.58 -17.56
C ASP A 378 -10.02 -10.79 -16.62
N PHE A 379 -11.13 -11.17 -15.99
CA PHE A 379 -11.28 -12.44 -15.26
C PHE A 379 -11.77 -13.54 -16.22
#